data_AF-A0A933EHN8-F1
#
_entry.id   AF-A0A933EHN8-F1
#
_cell.length_a   1.000
_cell.length_b   1.000
_cell.length_c   1.000
_cell.angle_alpha   90.00
_cell.angle_beta   90.00
_cell.angle_gamma   90.00
#
_symmetry.space_group_name_H-M   'P 1'
#
loop_
_entity.id
_entity.type
_entity.pdbx_description
1 polymer ?
#
loop_
_entity_poly.entity_id
_entity_poly.type
_entity_poly.pdbx_seq_one_letter_code
_entity_poly.pdbx_strand_id
1 'polypeptide(L)'
;MAGPIDRSGAGSSGEKVVVAVGVPYGEPFLREIDRTSPRVEVRRIAQLAREERRLAREVPQDPRLATMRAELDRHLAETEVLFTLALLPNLIARAPRLRWVHFISAGVDHAMTPEIARSPILMTDSSGIASGGIAEYVLGVMLMFAKRFWLYEGHRKRREWRREEVIPTELHGQTVGILGVGAIGGEVARLAKAFGMRVLGARRSATQRQRGVGDVDEMLPPSALHDMLAQSDYVVIALPHTRETERIFGERELRAMKPTAHLINVGRGSVVDEPVLVRALTEGWIAGAGLDVFAREPLPPESQLWDLPNAYITPHVAGNLLGSEPRLVALFCENLRRYMAGEPLKNLVDKELGY
;
A
#
# COMPACT_ATOMS: atom_id res chain seq x y z
N MET A 1 26.21 -5.80 -3.45
CA MET A 1 27.01 -5.69 -2.21
C MET A 1 27.19 -4.21 -1.93
N ALA A 2 26.29 -3.62 -1.14
CA ALA A 2 26.42 -2.24 -0.69
C ALA A 2 27.54 -2.16 0.37
N GLY A 3 28.42 -1.18 0.25
CA GLY A 3 29.48 -0.93 1.24
C GLY A 3 28.91 -0.64 2.63
N PRO A 4 29.74 -0.75 3.70
CA PRO A 4 29.28 -0.45 5.04
C PRO A 4 28.79 1.00 5.10
N ILE A 5 27.48 1.17 5.33
CA ILE A 5 26.88 2.47 5.66
C ILE A 5 27.64 2.95 6.90
N ASP A 6 28.23 4.13 6.83
CA ASP A 6 28.90 4.76 7.95
C ASP A 6 27.88 4.96 9.09
N ARG A 7 27.96 4.08 10.10
CA ARG A 7 27.09 4.09 11.28
C ARG A 7 27.58 5.06 12.35
N SER A 8 28.67 5.80 12.12
CA SER A 8 29.33 6.58 13.18
C SER A 8 28.64 7.90 13.54
N GLY A 9 27.55 8.26 12.85
CA GLY A 9 26.79 9.50 13.10
C GLY A 9 25.42 9.30 13.77
N ALA A 10 24.97 8.06 13.98
CA ALA A 10 23.68 7.80 14.62
C ALA A 10 23.78 8.09 16.13
N GLY A 11 23.34 9.27 16.55
CA GLY A 11 23.26 9.66 17.95
C GLY A 11 24.61 9.67 18.67
N SER A 12 25.44 10.70 18.42
CA SER A 12 26.53 11.06 19.34
C SER A 12 25.98 11.07 20.78
N SER A 13 26.74 10.57 21.76
CA SER A 13 26.23 10.07 23.05
C SER A 13 25.64 11.11 24.02
N GLY A 14 25.23 12.28 23.54
CA GLY A 14 24.55 13.32 24.33
C GLY A 14 23.57 14.22 23.57
N GLU A 15 23.44 14.11 22.25
CA GLU A 15 22.57 15.01 21.47
C GLU A 15 21.09 14.56 21.49
N LYS A 16 20.16 15.53 21.50
CA LYS A 16 18.72 15.27 21.39
C LYS A 16 18.37 14.80 19.97
N VAL A 17 17.46 13.84 19.88
CA VAL A 17 16.87 13.38 18.61
C VAL A 17 15.54 14.09 18.41
N VAL A 18 15.50 15.02 17.45
CA VAL A 18 14.28 15.76 17.13
C VAL A 18 13.44 14.94 16.14
N VAL A 19 12.24 14.55 16.59
CA VAL A 19 11.26 13.79 15.82
C VAL A 19 10.15 14.72 15.34
N ALA A 20 10.10 14.99 14.04
CA ALA A 20 8.99 15.71 13.44
C ALA A 20 7.87 14.74 13.05
N VAL A 21 6.67 14.99 13.54
CA VAL A 21 5.47 14.20 13.26
C VAL A 21 4.60 14.95 12.24
N GLY A 22 4.62 14.45 11.00
CA GLY A 22 3.90 14.97 9.83
C GLY A 22 2.48 14.44 9.67
N VAL A 23 2.05 13.54 10.57
CA VAL A 23 0.70 12.96 10.63
C VAL A 23 -0.11 13.60 11.78
N PRO A 24 -1.43 13.77 11.63
CA PRO A 24 -2.26 14.51 12.58
C PRO A 24 -2.62 13.67 13.82
N TYR A 25 -1.62 13.03 14.45
CA TYR A 25 -1.85 12.21 15.64
C TYR A 25 -2.12 13.05 16.88
N GLY A 26 -3.05 12.57 17.69
CA GLY A 26 -3.44 13.20 18.95
C GLY A 26 -2.36 13.10 20.04
N GLU A 27 -2.52 13.89 21.10
CA GLU A 27 -1.60 13.96 22.24
C GLU A 27 -1.18 12.62 22.85
N PRO A 28 -2.06 11.59 22.99
CA PRO A 28 -1.64 10.30 23.56
C PRO A 28 -0.49 9.65 22.78
N PHE A 29 -0.55 9.68 21.45
CA PHE A 29 0.46 9.09 20.59
C PHE A 29 1.75 9.89 20.57
N LEU A 30 1.67 11.22 20.59
CA LEU A 30 2.87 12.06 20.66
C LEU A 30 3.61 11.86 21.98
N ARG A 31 2.88 11.73 23.09
CA ARG A 31 3.46 11.40 24.40
C ARG A 31 4.09 10.02 24.42
N GLU A 32 3.53 9.05 23.71
CA GLU A 32 4.13 7.72 23.57
C GLU A 32 5.48 7.78 22.85
N ILE A 33 5.57 8.55 21.76
CA ILE A 33 6.82 8.79 21.03
C ILE A 33 7.84 9.47 21.93
N ASP A 34 7.45 10.57 22.60
CA ASP A 34 8.31 11.36 23.49
C ASP A 34 8.88 10.51 24.64
N ARG A 35 8.08 9.60 25.20
CA ARG A 35 8.51 8.66 26.26
C ARG A 35 9.46 7.57 25.80
N THR A 36 9.74 7.45 24.50
CA THR A 36 10.68 6.45 23.98
C THR A 36 12.07 6.62 24.59
N SER A 37 12.50 7.87 24.83
CA SER A 37 13.77 8.19 25.51
C SER A 37 13.76 9.64 25.99
N PRO A 38 14.43 9.99 27.11
CA PRO A 38 14.58 11.39 27.54
C PRO A 38 15.36 12.26 26.54
N ARG A 39 16.01 11.65 25.55
CA ARG A 39 16.71 12.34 24.45
C ARG A 39 15.79 12.69 23.28
N VAL A 40 14.56 12.19 23.24
CA VAL A 40 13.61 12.47 22.16
C VAL A 40 12.93 13.81 22.41
N GLU A 41 12.80 14.60 21.35
CA GLU A 41 11.99 15.81 21.35
C GLU A 41 10.98 15.74 20.19
N VAL A 42 9.69 15.68 20.51
CA VAL A 42 8.62 15.56 19.50
C VAL A 42 8.14 16.93 19.03
N ARG A 43 8.08 17.13 17.70
CA ARG A 43 7.55 18.33 17.05
C ARG A 43 6.35 17.99 16.18
N ARG A 44 5.21 18.59 16.47
CA ARG A 44 4.02 18.46 15.62
C ARG A 44 4.14 19.41 14.43
N ILE A 45 4.34 18.87 13.24
CA ILE A 45 4.41 19.68 12.01
C ILE A 45 3.23 19.41 11.05
N ALA A 46 2.37 18.44 11.35
CA ALA A 46 1.29 18.00 10.48
C ALA A 46 0.34 19.13 10.05
N GLN A 47 -0.06 20.00 10.99
CA GLN A 47 -0.96 21.11 10.69
C GLN A 47 -0.26 22.17 9.81
N LEU A 48 0.93 22.62 10.21
CA LEU A 48 1.74 23.58 9.45
C LEU A 48 1.99 23.09 8.01
N ALA A 49 2.38 21.82 7.86
CA ALA A 49 2.61 21.19 6.56
C ALA A 49 1.34 21.11 5.70
N ARG A 50 0.17 20.82 6.30
CA ARG A 50 -1.11 20.79 5.58
C ARG A 50 -1.50 22.19 5.11
N GLU A 51 -1.39 23.18 5.97
CA GLU A 51 -1.73 24.57 5.67
C GLU A 51 -0.79 25.16 4.62
N GLU A 52 0.52 24.91 4.71
CA GLU A 52 1.49 25.30 3.68
C GLU A 52 1.09 24.75 2.30
N ARG A 53 0.82 23.44 2.22
CA ARG A 53 0.42 22.78 0.97
C ARG A 53 -0.90 23.32 0.43
N ARG A 54 -1.86 23.61 1.30
CA ARG A 54 -3.16 24.17 0.92
C ARG A 54 -2.99 25.57 0.32
N LEU A 55 -2.31 26.47 1.04
CA LEU A 55 -2.07 27.84 0.58
C LEU A 55 -1.26 27.87 -0.72
N ALA A 56 -0.20 27.06 -0.83
CA ALA A 56 0.62 26.98 -2.04
C ALA A 56 -0.16 26.50 -3.29
N ARG A 57 -1.26 25.75 -3.12
CA ARG A 57 -2.11 25.30 -4.23
C ARG A 57 -3.27 26.23 -4.52
N GLU A 58 -3.99 26.67 -3.48
CA GLU A 58 -5.26 27.39 -3.62
C GLU A 58 -5.06 28.90 -3.72
N VAL A 59 -4.10 29.45 -2.96
CA VAL A 59 -3.88 30.90 -2.85
C VAL A 59 -2.38 31.22 -2.76
N PRO A 60 -1.59 31.00 -3.84
CA PRO A 60 -0.12 31.10 -3.78
C PRO A 60 0.42 32.49 -3.43
N GLN A 61 -0.40 33.53 -3.58
CA GLN A 61 -0.07 34.92 -3.27
C GLN A 61 -0.43 35.32 -1.83
N ASP A 62 -0.98 34.41 -1.01
CA ASP A 62 -1.33 34.70 0.38
C ASP A 62 -0.05 34.99 1.19
N PRO A 63 0.09 36.16 1.82
CA PRO A 63 1.29 36.51 2.58
C PRO A 63 1.55 35.56 3.76
N ARG A 64 0.53 34.85 4.27
CA ARG A 64 0.70 33.84 5.31
C ARG A 64 1.54 32.65 4.85
N LEU A 65 1.61 32.37 3.54
CA LEU A 65 2.41 31.27 3.01
C LEU A 65 3.89 31.42 3.36
N ALA A 66 4.44 32.64 3.25
CA ALA A 66 5.84 32.91 3.57
C ALA A 66 6.12 32.68 5.06
N THR A 67 5.25 33.19 5.94
CA THR A 67 5.34 33.00 7.39
C THR A 67 5.25 31.51 7.77
N MET A 68 4.26 30.81 7.22
CA MET A 68 4.03 29.38 7.44
C MET A 68 5.23 28.54 7.00
N ARG A 69 5.80 28.87 5.83
CA ARG A 69 7.01 28.21 5.32
C ARG A 69 8.20 28.44 6.24
N ALA A 70 8.45 29.68 6.65
CA ALA A 70 9.56 29.99 7.56
C ALA A 70 9.42 29.29 8.92
N GLU A 71 8.20 29.17 9.44
CA GLU A 71 7.93 28.43 10.68
C GLU A 71 8.18 26.93 10.52
N LEU A 72 7.67 26.32 9.44
CA LEU A 72 7.91 24.91 9.15
C LEU A 72 9.41 24.63 8.91
N ASP A 73 10.10 25.52 8.21
CA ASP A 73 11.54 25.41 7.94
C ASP A 73 12.36 25.43 9.23
N ARG A 74 11.95 26.22 10.24
CA ARG A 74 12.59 26.22 11.55
C ARG A 74 12.47 24.87 12.25
N HIS A 75 11.31 24.22 12.16
CA HIS A 75 11.13 22.88 12.70
C HIS A 75 11.95 21.83 11.93
N LEU A 76 11.95 21.91 10.60
CA LEU A 76 12.66 21.00 9.71
C LEU A 76 14.19 21.12 9.83
N ALA A 77 14.72 22.32 10.04
CA ALA A 77 16.15 22.59 10.15
C ALA A 77 16.84 21.74 11.25
N GLU A 78 16.10 21.43 12.30
CA GLU A 78 16.58 20.65 13.44
C GLU A 78 16.09 19.20 13.43
N THR A 79 15.21 18.83 12.48
CA THR A 79 14.63 17.49 12.40
C THR A 79 15.68 16.46 12.01
N GLU A 80 15.81 15.42 12.84
CA GLU A 80 16.64 14.26 12.54
C GLU A 80 15.80 13.07 12.04
N VAL A 81 14.61 12.91 12.61
CA VAL A 81 13.67 11.82 12.26
C VAL A 81 12.33 12.42 11.83
N LEU A 82 11.82 11.99 10.68
CA LEU A 82 10.50 12.38 10.17
C LEU A 82 9.54 11.19 10.17
N PHE A 83 8.44 11.30 10.91
CA PHE A 83 7.34 10.32 10.90
C PHE A 83 6.16 10.87 10.09
N THR A 84 5.91 10.35 8.89
CA THR A 84 5.02 10.99 7.91
C THR A 84 4.26 10.00 7.02
N LEU A 85 3.29 10.50 6.25
CA LEU A 85 2.66 9.77 5.13
C LEU A 85 3.36 10.08 3.80
N ALA A 86 3.82 11.31 3.61
CA ALA A 86 4.41 11.78 2.37
C ALA A 86 5.50 12.81 2.64
N LEU A 87 6.50 12.86 1.77
CA LEU A 87 7.57 13.84 1.86
C LEU A 87 7.04 15.26 1.59
N LEU A 88 7.70 16.24 2.19
CA LEU A 88 7.49 17.65 1.87
C LEU A 88 8.32 18.03 0.64
N PRO A 89 7.88 19.00 -0.17
CA PRO A 89 8.70 19.51 -1.26
C PRO A 89 10.04 20.04 -0.75
N ASN A 90 11.13 19.74 -1.47
CA ASN A 90 12.51 20.15 -1.16
C ASN A 90 12.97 19.73 0.25
N LEU A 91 12.48 18.61 0.77
CA LEU A 91 12.72 18.19 2.16
C LEU A 91 14.22 18.13 2.52
N ILE A 92 15.08 17.61 1.63
CA ILE A 92 16.51 17.47 1.91
C ILE A 92 17.17 18.84 2.13
N ALA A 93 16.82 19.84 1.32
CA ALA A 93 17.31 21.21 1.51
C ALA A 93 16.76 21.87 2.78
N ARG A 94 15.51 21.57 3.14
CA ARG A 94 14.82 22.16 4.30
C ARG A 94 15.21 21.50 5.63
N ALA A 95 15.66 20.25 5.60
CA ALA A 95 15.99 19.43 6.77
C ALA A 95 17.42 18.86 6.67
N PRO A 96 18.47 19.69 6.81
CA PRO A 96 19.87 19.29 6.63
C PRO A 96 20.36 18.26 7.67
N ARG A 97 19.64 18.11 8.80
CA ARG A 97 19.93 17.12 9.84
C ARG A 97 19.16 15.81 9.65
N LEU A 98 18.28 15.71 8.65
CA LEU A 98 17.43 14.54 8.46
C LEU A 98 18.28 13.30 8.18
N ARG A 99 18.11 12.26 9.01
CA ARG A 99 18.79 10.97 8.89
C ARG A 99 17.83 9.83 8.61
N TRP A 100 16.59 9.92 9.06
CA TRP A 100 15.62 8.84 8.93
C TRP A 100 14.20 9.36 8.67
N VAL A 101 13.51 8.73 7.71
CA VAL A 101 12.08 8.92 7.45
C VAL A 101 11.35 7.61 7.69
N HIS A 102 10.34 7.61 8.55
CA HIS A 102 9.40 6.50 8.72
C HIS A 102 8.05 6.85 8.09
N PHE A 103 7.58 5.98 7.19
CA PHE A 103 6.28 6.11 6.53
C PHE A 103 5.20 5.33 7.28
N ILE A 104 4.03 5.95 7.45
CA ILE A 104 2.84 5.25 7.99
C ILE A 104 2.18 4.30 6.97
N SER A 105 2.58 4.36 5.70
CA SER A 105 2.14 3.46 4.64
C SER A 105 3.09 2.28 4.47
N ALA A 106 2.62 1.21 3.83
CA ALA A 106 3.47 0.09 3.41
C ALA A 106 4.24 0.40 2.11
N GLY A 107 3.61 1.09 1.15
CA GLY A 107 4.33 1.52 -0.05
C GLY A 107 4.89 2.93 0.08
N VAL A 108 6.04 3.14 -0.55
CA VAL A 108 6.82 4.39 -0.49
C VAL A 108 7.20 4.91 -1.88
N ASP A 109 6.60 4.36 -2.94
CA ASP A 109 6.86 4.70 -4.33
C ASP A 109 6.69 6.20 -4.63
N HIS A 110 5.69 6.85 -4.02
CA HIS A 110 5.46 8.30 -4.12
C HIS A 110 6.58 9.17 -3.53
N ALA A 111 7.44 8.59 -2.70
CA ALA A 111 8.55 9.27 -2.04
C ALA A 111 9.92 9.03 -2.70
N MET A 112 10.01 8.10 -3.66
CA MET A 112 11.29 7.66 -4.25
C MET A 112 11.76 8.58 -5.39
N THR A 113 12.02 9.85 -5.07
CA THR A 113 12.63 10.79 -6.03
C THR A 113 14.11 10.44 -6.28
N PRO A 114 14.72 10.84 -7.41
CA PRO A 114 16.15 10.61 -7.66
C PRO A 114 17.08 11.21 -6.58
N GLU A 115 16.63 12.26 -5.91
CA GLU A 115 17.34 12.88 -4.79
C GLU A 115 17.29 11.98 -3.55
N ILE A 116 16.11 11.48 -3.20
CA ILE A 116 15.91 10.58 -2.05
C ILE A 116 16.61 9.24 -2.28
N ALA A 117 16.52 8.67 -3.48
CA ALA A 117 17.16 7.42 -3.85
C ALA A 117 18.69 7.47 -3.66
N ARG A 118 19.32 8.62 -3.98
CA ARG A 118 20.78 8.83 -3.83
C ARG A 118 21.20 9.34 -2.46
N SER A 119 20.26 9.77 -1.62
CA SER A 119 20.56 10.30 -0.30
C SER A 119 20.95 9.19 0.69
N PRO A 120 21.75 9.50 1.73
CA PRO A 120 22.06 8.56 2.80
C PRO A 120 20.91 8.39 3.81
N ILE A 121 19.78 9.09 3.63
CA ILE A 121 18.65 9.09 4.55
C ILE A 121 18.03 7.69 4.62
N LEU A 122 17.93 7.10 5.81
CA LEU A 122 17.24 5.83 6.00
C LEU A 122 15.74 6.01 5.74
N MET A 123 15.11 4.99 5.15
CA MET A 123 13.67 4.97 4.94
C MET A 123 13.12 3.67 5.52
N THR A 124 12.08 3.78 6.34
CA THR A 124 11.31 2.63 6.81
C THR A 124 9.85 2.83 6.51
N ASP A 125 9.12 1.73 6.35
CA ASP A 125 7.68 1.75 6.11
C ASP A 125 6.89 1.09 7.26
N SER A 126 5.59 0.98 7.08
CA SER A 126 4.68 0.27 8.00
C SER A 126 4.09 -1.02 7.39
N SER A 127 4.84 -1.68 6.51
CA SER A 127 4.52 -3.00 5.95
C SER A 127 4.21 -4.01 7.07
N GLY A 128 3.15 -4.79 6.86
CA GLY A 128 2.61 -5.74 7.84
C GLY A 128 1.48 -5.19 8.72
N ILE A 129 1.40 -3.87 8.97
CA ILE A 129 0.40 -3.31 9.89
C ILE A 129 -1.03 -3.43 9.33
N ALA A 130 -1.21 -3.10 8.05
CA ALA A 130 -2.51 -3.13 7.38
C ALA A 130 -2.84 -4.49 6.73
N SER A 131 -1.90 -5.45 6.74
CA SER A 131 -2.01 -6.69 5.95
C SER A 131 -3.27 -7.50 6.26
N GLY A 132 -3.62 -7.65 7.54
CA GLY A 132 -4.84 -8.36 7.94
C GLY A 132 -6.11 -7.68 7.42
N GLY A 133 -6.22 -6.35 7.55
CA GLY A 133 -7.41 -5.63 7.09
C GLY A 133 -7.52 -5.55 5.55
N ILE A 134 -6.39 -5.47 4.85
CA ILE A 134 -6.39 -5.59 3.37
C ILE A 134 -6.83 -6.99 2.96
N ALA A 135 -6.40 -8.04 3.67
CA ALA A 135 -6.83 -9.40 3.39
C ALA A 135 -8.32 -9.61 3.66
N GLU A 136 -8.85 -9.02 4.73
CA GLU A 136 -10.30 -8.97 5.01
C GLU A 136 -11.06 -8.27 3.88
N TYR A 137 -10.56 -7.14 3.39
CA TYR A 137 -11.14 -6.44 2.24
C TYR A 137 -11.16 -7.34 0.99
N VAL A 138 -10.04 -7.99 0.65
CA VAL A 138 -9.96 -8.91 -0.51
C VAL A 138 -10.98 -10.03 -0.39
N LEU A 139 -11.06 -10.68 0.77
CA LEU A 139 -12.05 -11.73 1.02
C LEU A 139 -13.49 -11.18 0.94
N GLY A 140 -13.73 -9.98 1.46
CA GLY A 140 -15.00 -9.28 1.34
C GLY A 140 -15.42 -9.04 -0.11
N VAL A 141 -14.48 -8.61 -0.96
CA VAL A 141 -14.70 -8.45 -2.41
C VAL A 141 -14.96 -9.79 -3.10
N MET A 142 -14.21 -10.84 -2.75
CA MET A 142 -14.45 -12.20 -3.28
C MET A 142 -15.85 -12.70 -2.91
N LEU A 143 -16.27 -12.51 -1.65
CA LEU A 143 -17.62 -12.85 -1.19
C LEU A 143 -18.69 -11.98 -1.83
N MET A 144 -18.42 -10.68 -2.01
CA MET A 144 -19.29 -9.77 -2.75
C MET A 144 -19.55 -10.36 -4.14
N PHE A 145 -18.50 -10.76 -4.87
CA PHE A 145 -18.56 -11.44 -6.17
C PHE A 145 -19.30 -12.78 -6.15
N ALA A 146 -18.94 -13.68 -5.23
CA ALA A 146 -19.56 -15.00 -5.12
C ALA A 146 -21.05 -14.92 -4.77
N LYS A 147 -21.43 -14.00 -3.88
CA LYS A 147 -22.80 -13.90 -3.36
C LYS A 147 -23.67 -12.87 -4.08
N ARG A 148 -23.12 -12.20 -5.10
CA ARG A 148 -23.85 -11.23 -5.93
C ARG A 148 -24.42 -10.04 -5.15
N PHE A 149 -23.77 -9.68 -4.04
CA PHE A 149 -24.24 -8.66 -3.11
C PHE A 149 -24.43 -7.29 -3.75
N TRP A 150 -23.58 -6.91 -4.71
CA TRP A 150 -23.67 -5.62 -5.39
C TRP A 150 -24.93 -5.45 -6.23
N LEU A 151 -25.54 -6.55 -6.70
CA LEU A 151 -26.77 -6.50 -7.50
C LEU A 151 -28.03 -6.27 -6.66
N TYR A 152 -28.02 -6.74 -5.40
CA TYR A 152 -29.18 -6.68 -4.52
C TYR A 152 -29.66 -5.25 -4.26
N GLU A 153 -28.76 -4.29 -4.14
CA GLU A 153 -29.14 -2.91 -3.89
C GLU A 153 -29.89 -2.31 -5.11
N GLY A 154 -29.49 -2.67 -6.32
CA GLY A 154 -30.19 -2.28 -7.55
C GLY A 154 -31.61 -2.85 -7.60
N HIS A 155 -31.75 -4.17 -7.37
CA HIS A 155 -33.06 -4.83 -7.33
C HIS A 155 -33.95 -4.25 -6.23
N ARG A 156 -33.40 -4.01 -5.02
CA ARG A 156 -34.13 -3.41 -3.89
C ARG A 156 -34.65 -2.02 -4.23
N LYS A 157 -33.82 -1.14 -4.81
CA LYS A 157 -34.21 0.22 -5.22
C LYS A 157 -35.35 0.20 -6.25
N ARG A 158 -35.34 -0.77 -7.17
CA ARG A 158 -36.40 -0.96 -8.17
C ARG A 158 -37.58 -1.80 -7.68
N ARG A 159 -37.53 -2.31 -6.43
CA ARG A 159 -38.54 -3.21 -5.84
C ARG A 159 -38.76 -4.48 -6.66
N GLU A 160 -37.69 -5.02 -7.23
CA GLU A 160 -37.75 -6.22 -8.08
C GLU A 160 -37.30 -7.47 -7.32
N TRP A 161 -37.97 -8.60 -7.59
CA TRP A 161 -37.61 -9.91 -7.05
C TRP A 161 -37.01 -10.80 -8.15
N ARG A 162 -35.75 -10.53 -8.54
CA ARG A 162 -35.05 -11.17 -9.67
C ARG A 162 -34.15 -12.33 -9.25
N ARG A 163 -34.71 -13.39 -8.67
CA ARG A 163 -33.95 -14.56 -8.18
C ARG A 163 -32.97 -15.14 -9.20
N GLU A 164 -33.38 -15.23 -10.46
CA GLU A 164 -32.59 -15.83 -11.55
C GLU A 164 -31.31 -15.03 -11.87
N GLU A 165 -31.26 -13.73 -11.57
CA GLU A 165 -30.11 -12.85 -11.89
C GLU A 165 -29.01 -12.87 -10.82
N VAL A 166 -29.26 -13.52 -9.68
CA VAL A 166 -28.45 -13.44 -8.46
C VAL A 166 -28.12 -14.79 -7.84
N ILE A 167 -28.06 -15.84 -8.66
CA ILE A 167 -27.65 -17.16 -8.20
C ILE A 167 -26.21 -17.09 -7.64
N PRO A 168 -26.01 -17.35 -6.34
CA PRO A 168 -24.70 -17.24 -5.73
C PRO A 168 -23.85 -18.49 -5.98
N THR A 169 -22.54 -18.31 -5.92
CA THR A 169 -21.54 -19.39 -5.91
C THR A 169 -20.87 -19.49 -4.53
N GLU A 170 -20.03 -20.51 -4.36
CA GLU A 170 -19.20 -20.69 -3.17
C GLU A 170 -17.75 -20.36 -3.48
N LEU A 171 -17.02 -19.86 -2.48
CA LEU A 171 -15.56 -19.81 -2.55
C LEU A 171 -14.95 -21.20 -2.33
N HIS A 172 -15.62 -22.07 -1.57
CA HIS A 172 -15.16 -23.42 -1.29
C HIS A 172 -14.88 -24.20 -2.58
N GLY A 173 -13.71 -24.85 -2.65
CA GLY A 173 -13.28 -25.61 -3.82
C GLY A 173 -12.80 -24.76 -5.01
N GLN A 174 -12.99 -23.43 -4.99
CA GLN A 174 -12.45 -22.55 -6.02
C GLN A 174 -10.96 -22.26 -5.79
N THR A 175 -10.30 -21.76 -6.85
CA THR A 175 -8.87 -21.46 -6.84
C THR A 175 -8.62 -19.95 -6.81
N VAL A 176 -7.79 -19.49 -5.87
CA VAL A 176 -7.26 -18.11 -5.84
C VAL A 176 -5.78 -18.11 -6.25
N GLY A 177 -5.42 -17.27 -7.21
CA GLY A 177 -4.04 -16.98 -7.58
C GLY A 177 -3.61 -15.65 -6.97
N ILE A 178 -2.53 -15.64 -6.19
CA ILE A 178 -2.06 -14.47 -5.44
C ILE A 178 -0.70 -14.05 -6.01
N LEU A 179 -0.63 -12.89 -6.64
CA LEU A 179 0.62 -12.28 -7.07
C LEU A 179 1.17 -11.41 -5.94
N GLY A 180 2.33 -11.82 -5.41
CA GLY A 180 2.97 -11.14 -4.28
C GLY A 180 2.61 -11.77 -2.94
N VAL A 181 3.23 -12.92 -2.63
CA VAL A 181 3.10 -13.57 -1.32
C VAL A 181 4.06 -12.97 -0.29
N GLY A 182 3.86 -11.68 -0.02
CA GLY A 182 4.46 -10.94 1.09
C GLY A 182 3.51 -10.90 2.30
N ALA A 183 3.59 -9.84 3.10
CA ALA A 183 2.72 -9.69 4.27
C ALA A 183 1.22 -9.68 3.92
N ILE A 184 0.81 -8.96 2.87
CA ILE A 184 -0.59 -8.93 2.41
C ILE A 184 -1.00 -10.28 1.79
N GLY A 185 -0.26 -10.76 0.79
CA GLY A 185 -0.61 -12.00 0.09
C GLY A 185 -0.60 -13.23 1.01
N GLY A 186 0.24 -13.26 2.04
CA GLY A 186 0.23 -14.31 3.06
C GLY A 186 -1.05 -14.31 3.90
N GLU A 187 -1.54 -13.15 4.34
CA GLU A 187 -2.82 -13.06 5.05
C GLU A 187 -4.00 -13.40 4.15
N VAL A 188 -3.97 -13.00 2.87
CA VAL A 188 -4.98 -13.41 1.88
C VAL A 188 -4.99 -14.93 1.71
N ALA A 189 -3.80 -15.55 1.60
CA ALA A 189 -3.68 -17.01 1.50
C ALA A 189 -4.30 -17.70 2.72
N ARG A 190 -3.94 -17.25 3.94
CA ARG A 190 -4.48 -17.79 5.20
C ARG A 190 -6.00 -17.72 5.25
N LEU A 191 -6.59 -16.58 4.92
CA LEU A 191 -8.04 -16.41 4.90
C LEU A 191 -8.70 -17.26 3.80
N ALA A 192 -8.11 -17.33 2.61
CA ALA A 192 -8.62 -18.17 1.53
C ALA A 192 -8.62 -19.66 1.91
N LYS A 193 -7.58 -20.15 2.60
CA LYS A 193 -7.55 -21.53 3.14
C LYS A 193 -8.67 -21.77 4.15
N ALA A 194 -8.97 -20.80 5.01
CA ALA A 194 -10.10 -20.91 5.95
C ALA A 194 -11.47 -21.05 5.25
N PHE A 195 -11.59 -20.60 4.00
CA PHE A 195 -12.78 -20.81 3.15
C PHE A 195 -12.73 -22.09 2.31
N GLY A 196 -11.70 -22.93 2.48
CA GLY A 196 -11.54 -24.18 1.72
C GLY A 196 -11.16 -23.96 0.26
N MET A 197 -10.50 -22.85 -0.05
CA MET A 197 -9.99 -22.58 -1.40
C MET A 197 -8.66 -23.31 -1.66
N ARG A 198 -8.37 -23.54 -2.93
CA ARG A 198 -7.02 -23.83 -3.41
C ARG A 198 -6.27 -22.52 -3.61
N VAL A 199 -5.06 -22.40 -3.07
CA VAL A 199 -4.25 -21.19 -3.11
C VAL A 199 -2.99 -21.40 -3.94
N LEU A 200 -2.89 -20.67 -5.04
CA LEU A 200 -1.68 -20.55 -5.85
C LEU A 200 -1.02 -19.21 -5.53
N GLY A 201 0.29 -19.20 -5.29
CA GLY A 201 1.04 -17.98 -5.03
C GLY A 201 2.12 -17.76 -6.08
N ALA A 202 2.45 -16.50 -6.40
CA ALA A 202 3.58 -16.16 -7.25
C ALA A 202 4.59 -15.27 -6.51
N ARG A 203 5.89 -15.64 -6.57
CA ARG A 203 7.00 -14.86 -5.97
C ARG A 203 8.27 -14.99 -6.79
N ARG A 204 9.06 -13.90 -6.88
CA ARG A 204 10.33 -13.85 -7.65
C ARG A 204 11.37 -14.88 -7.22
N SER A 205 11.54 -15.11 -5.91
CA SER A 205 12.53 -16.05 -5.38
C SER A 205 12.10 -17.52 -5.44
N ALA A 206 10.94 -17.83 -6.02
CA ALA A 206 10.53 -19.21 -6.24
C ALA A 206 11.38 -19.79 -7.37
N THR A 207 12.34 -20.65 -7.01
CA THR A 207 13.26 -21.28 -7.96
C THR A 207 12.62 -22.43 -8.74
N GLN A 208 11.42 -22.89 -8.34
CA GLN A 208 10.58 -23.92 -8.97
C GLN A 208 9.22 -23.96 -8.25
N ARG A 209 8.26 -24.76 -8.75
CA ARG A 209 6.94 -25.00 -8.12
C ARG A 209 7.11 -25.59 -6.71
N GLN A 210 7.06 -24.77 -5.66
CA GLN A 210 7.23 -25.21 -4.27
C GLN A 210 5.85 -25.46 -3.63
N ARG A 211 5.65 -26.62 -3.00
CA ARG A 211 4.35 -26.99 -2.40
C ARG A 211 4.35 -26.79 -0.87
N GLY A 212 3.21 -26.36 -0.33
CA GLY A 212 2.96 -26.31 1.12
C GLY A 212 3.77 -25.26 1.89
N VAL A 213 4.13 -24.14 1.26
CA VAL A 213 4.87 -23.05 1.91
C VAL A 213 3.86 -22.08 2.53
N GLY A 214 3.67 -22.17 3.85
CA GLY A 214 2.63 -21.42 4.56
C GLY A 214 1.23 -21.86 4.11
N ASP A 215 0.28 -20.94 4.07
CA ASP A 215 -1.09 -21.16 3.61
C ASP A 215 -1.24 -21.21 2.07
N VAL A 216 -0.13 -21.45 1.35
CA VAL A 216 -0.10 -21.55 -0.11
C VAL A 216 0.10 -23.00 -0.52
N ASP A 217 -0.85 -23.57 -1.27
CA ASP A 217 -0.76 -24.95 -1.75
C ASP A 217 0.38 -25.11 -2.76
N GLU A 218 0.59 -24.08 -3.60
CA GLU A 218 1.61 -24.08 -4.63
C GLU A 218 2.17 -22.68 -4.90
N MET A 219 3.48 -22.51 -4.72
CA MET A 219 4.23 -21.31 -5.05
C MET A 219 4.87 -21.44 -6.43
N LEU A 220 4.64 -20.48 -7.31
CA LEU A 220 5.01 -20.48 -8.72
C LEU A 220 6.04 -19.38 -9.03
N PRO A 221 6.99 -19.63 -9.96
CA PRO A 221 7.86 -18.59 -10.48
C PRO A 221 7.09 -17.62 -11.40
N PRO A 222 7.58 -16.39 -11.63
CA PRO A 222 6.95 -15.44 -12.55
C PRO A 222 6.72 -15.98 -13.97
N SER A 223 7.58 -16.89 -14.44
CA SER A 223 7.44 -17.53 -15.75
C SER A 223 6.20 -18.41 -15.90
N ALA A 224 5.60 -18.86 -14.79
CA ALA A 224 4.40 -19.69 -14.76
C ALA A 224 3.11 -18.86 -14.55
N LEU A 225 3.16 -17.53 -14.76
CA LEU A 225 2.02 -16.64 -14.56
C LEU A 225 0.78 -17.09 -15.35
N HIS A 226 0.93 -17.43 -16.63
CA HIS A 226 -0.19 -17.81 -17.49
C HIS A 226 -0.89 -19.10 -17.00
N ASP A 227 -0.10 -20.08 -16.57
CA ASP A 227 -0.63 -21.33 -16.01
C ASP A 227 -1.39 -21.08 -14.70
N MET A 228 -0.94 -20.12 -13.89
CA MET A 228 -1.66 -19.70 -12.69
C MET A 228 -3.00 -19.05 -13.06
N LEU A 229 -2.98 -18.08 -13.97
CA LEU A 229 -4.16 -17.33 -14.40
C LEU A 229 -5.24 -18.24 -14.99
N ALA A 230 -4.85 -19.23 -15.80
CA ALA A 230 -5.77 -20.21 -16.38
C ALA A 230 -6.46 -21.12 -15.35
N GLN A 231 -5.84 -21.32 -14.18
CA GLN A 231 -6.39 -22.15 -13.10
C GLN A 231 -7.22 -21.35 -12.09
N SER A 232 -7.00 -20.05 -11.98
CA SER A 232 -7.61 -19.19 -10.97
C SER A 232 -9.03 -18.75 -11.31
N ASP A 233 -9.94 -18.88 -10.32
CA ASP A 233 -11.27 -18.28 -10.33
C ASP A 233 -11.23 -16.84 -9.77
N TYR A 234 -10.27 -16.58 -8.89
CA TYR A 234 -9.93 -15.24 -8.41
C TYR A 234 -8.43 -14.99 -8.57
N VAL A 235 -8.07 -13.81 -9.06
CA VAL A 235 -6.68 -13.37 -9.17
C VAL A 235 -6.48 -12.13 -8.31
N VAL A 236 -5.64 -12.22 -7.28
CA VAL A 236 -5.35 -11.14 -6.34
C VAL A 236 -3.97 -10.56 -6.63
N ILE A 237 -3.90 -9.26 -6.91
CA ILE A 237 -2.66 -8.52 -7.10
C ILE A 237 -2.32 -7.79 -5.80
N ALA A 238 -1.23 -8.20 -5.16
CA ALA A 238 -0.61 -7.56 -4.00
C ALA A 238 0.87 -7.23 -4.27
N LEU A 239 1.19 -6.92 -5.53
CA LEU A 239 2.54 -6.57 -5.97
C LEU A 239 2.85 -5.09 -5.71
N PRO A 240 4.10 -4.74 -5.32
CA PRO A 240 4.55 -3.36 -5.33
C PRO A 240 4.72 -2.86 -6.78
N HIS A 241 4.75 -1.54 -6.96
CA HIS A 241 5.16 -0.93 -8.22
C HIS A 241 6.68 -1.00 -8.38
N THR A 242 7.13 -1.59 -9.48
CA THR A 242 8.52 -1.66 -9.92
C THR A 242 8.53 -1.63 -11.45
N ARG A 243 9.69 -1.42 -12.07
CA ARG A 243 9.83 -1.54 -13.53
C ARG A 243 9.45 -2.92 -14.06
N GLU A 244 9.62 -3.98 -13.26
CA GLU A 244 9.30 -5.37 -13.64
C GLU A 244 7.81 -5.70 -13.52
N THR A 245 7.07 -4.96 -12.68
CA THR A 245 5.65 -5.21 -12.40
C THR A 245 4.72 -4.21 -13.09
N GLU A 246 5.26 -3.13 -13.65
CA GLU A 246 4.50 -2.14 -14.42
C GLU A 246 3.85 -2.78 -15.64
N ARG A 247 2.52 -2.67 -15.73
CA ARG A 247 1.67 -3.22 -16.80
C ARG A 247 1.91 -4.69 -17.10
N ILE A 248 2.28 -5.48 -16.09
CA ILE A 248 2.44 -6.93 -16.24
C ILE A 248 1.11 -7.60 -16.60
N PHE A 249 -0.03 -7.00 -16.23
CA PHE A 249 -1.35 -7.40 -16.73
C PHE A 249 -1.74 -6.58 -17.96
N GLY A 250 -1.40 -7.13 -19.14
CA GLY A 250 -1.88 -6.66 -20.43
C GLY A 250 -2.93 -7.58 -21.04
N GLU A 251 -3.11 -7.51 -22.35
CA GLU A 251 -4.15 -8.27 -23.07
C GLU A 251 -3.92 -9.78 -22.95
N ARG A 252 -2.66 -10.22 -23.09
CA ARG A 252 -2.30 -11.64 -23.06
C ARG A 252 -2.63 -12.26 -21.71
N GLU A 253 -2.29 -11.58 -20.63
CA GLU A 253 -2.53 -12.05 -19.27
C GLU A 253 -4.02 -12.03 -18.93
N LEU A 254 -4.75 -10.97 -19.29
CA LEU A 254 -6.20 -10.91 -19.06
C LEU A 254 -6.97 -11.97 -19.86
N ARG A 255 -6.53 -12.28 -21.09
CA ARG A 255 -7.10 -13.39 -21.90
C ARG A 255 -6.73 -14.78 -21.40
N ALA A 256 -5.65 -14.91 -20.63
CA ALA A 256 -5.25 -16.18 -20.02
C ALA A 256 -6.12 -16.54 -18.79
N MET A 257 -6.81 -15.56 -18.21
CA MET A 257 -7.78 -15.80 -17.14
C MET A 257 -9.03 -16.51 -17.67
N LYS A 258 -9.77 -17.16 -16.77
CA LYS A 258 -11.07 -17.73 -17.13
C LYS A 258 -12.08 -16.60 -17.42
N PRO A 259 -13.01 -16.77 -18.38
CA PRO A 259 -14.13 -15.83 -18.58
C PRO A 259 -15.00 -15.63 -17.33
N THR A 260 -14.99 -16.60 -16.42
CA THR A 260 -15.70 -16.55 -15.13
C THR A 260 -14.87 -15.95 -13.99
N ALA A 261 -13.59 -15.65 -14.22
CA ALA A 261 -12.68 -15.21 -13.17
C ALA A 261 -12.87 -13.74 -12.80
N HIS A 262 -12.51 -13.40 -11.57
CA HIS A 262 -12.49 -12.02 -11.09
C HIS A 262 -11.05 -11.58 -10.77
N LEU A 263 -10.69 -10.37 -11.20
CA LEU A 263 -9.43 -9.72 -10.83
C LEU A 263 -9.63 -8.85 -9.60
N ILE A 264 -8.72 -8.89 -8.63
CA ILE A 264 -8.77 -8.03 -7.44
C ILE A 264 -7.42 -7.34 -7.29
N ASN A 265 -7.37 -6.01 -7.38
CA ASN A 265 -6.14 -5.25 -7.25
C ASN A 265 -6.14 -4.40 -5.98
N VAL A 266 -5.24 -4.73 -5.05
CA VAL A 266 -4.96 -4.00 -3.80
C VAL A 266 -3.48 -3.60 -3.70
N GLY A 267 -2.72 -3.75 -4.80
CA GLY A 267 -1.32 -3.39 -4.88
C GLY A 267 -1.16 -1.96 -5.41
N ARG A 268 -0.96 -1.84 -6.73
CA ARG A 268 -0.86 -0.56 -7.44
C ARG A 268 -1.60 -0.64 -8.76
N GLY A 269 -2.29 0.43 -9.14
CA GLY A 269 -3.01 0.46 -10.42
C GLY A 269 -2.08 0.37 -11.64
N SER A 270 -0.84 0.85 -11.51
CA SER A 270 0.19 0.74 -12.57
C SER A 270 0.58 -0.70 -12.94
N VAL A 271 0.20 -1.70 -12.15
CA VAL A 271 0.44 -3.12 -12.44
C VAL A 271 -0.46 -3.64 -13.57
N VAL A 272 -1.61 -2.99 -13.78
CA VAL A 272 -2.59 -3.35 -14.81
C VAL A 272 -2.64 -2.28 -15.89
N ASP A 273 -2.64 -2.70 -17.16
CA ASP A 273 -2.96 -1.79 -18.26
C ASP A 273 -4.46 -1.48 -18.25
N GLU A 274 -4.85 -0.37 -17.61
CA GLU A 274 -6.25 0.00 -17.38
C GLU A 274 -7.10 0.11 -18.66
N PRO A 275 -6.64 0.73 -19.76
CA PRO A 275 -7.35 0.67 -21.05
C PRO A 275 -7.66 -0.76 -21.50
N VAL A 276 -6.73 -1.70 -21.30
CA VAL A 276 -6.95 -3.10 -21.66
C VAL A 276 -7.91 -3.76 -20.67
N LEU A 277 -7.84 -3.45 -19.38
CA LEU A 277 -8.78 -3.93 -18.37
C LEU A 277 -10.23 -3.50 -18.70
N VAL A 278 -10.42 -2.24 -19.08
CA VAL A 278 -11.74 -1.72 -19.51
C VAL A 278 -12.27 -2.55 -20.68
N ARG A 279 -11.43 -2.84 -21.67
CA ARG A 279 -11.81 -3.66 -22.82
C ARG A 279 -12.12 -5.11 -22.41
N ALA A 280 -11.31 -5.70 -21.53
CA ALA A 280 -11.50 -7.05 -21.02
C ALA A 280 -12.83 -7.20 -20.25
N LEU A 281 -13.22 -6.19 -19.47
CA LEU A 281 -14.49 -6.16 -18.75
C LEU A 281 -15.68 -5.91 -19.69
N THR A 282 -15.51 -5.04 -20.69
CA THR A 282 -16.55 -4.73 -21.69
C THR A 282 -16.84 -5.93 -22.59
N GLU A 283 -15.79 -6.61 -23.06
CA GLU A 283 -15.88 -7.76 -23.97
C GLU A 283 -16.08 -9.10 -23.24
N GLY A 284 -16.08 -9.11 -21.90
CA GLY A 284 -16.32 -10.32 -21.11
C GLY A 284 -15.18 -11.34 -21.16
N TRP A 285 -13.93 -10.90 -21.31
CA TRP A 285 -12.76 -11.79 -21.20
C TRP A 285 -12.59 -12.30 -19.75
N ILE A 286 -13.06 -11.51 -18.79
CA ILE A 286 -13.17 -11.84 -17.37
C ILE A 286 -14.54 -11.39 -16.85
N ALA A 287 -15.01 -11.99 -15.75
CA ALA A 287 -16.35 -11.74 -15.23
C ALA A 287 -16.47 -10.39 -14.54
N GLY A 288 -15.42 -9.93 -13.87
CA GLY A 288 -15.41 -8.66 -13.16
C GLY A 288 -14.08 -8.31 -12.53
N ALA A 289 -13.98 -7.12 -11.95
CA ALA A 289 -12.80 -6.65 -11.24
C ALA A 289 -13.15 -5.88 -9.97
N GLY A 290 -12.46 -6.16 -8.86
CA GLY A 290 -12.45 -5.35 -7.65
C GLY A 290 -11.18 -4.49 -7.61
N LEU A 291 -11.34 -3.18 -7.64
CA LEU A 291 -10.24 -2.22 -7.79
C LEU A 291 -10.25 -1.25 -6.61
N ASP A 292 -9.24 -1.35 -5.75
CA ASP A 292 -8.98 -0.35 -4.71
C ASP A 292 -7.94 0.68 -5.15
N VAL A 293 -7.19 0.41 -6.22
CA VAL A 293 -6.06 1.24 -6.70
C VAL A 293 -6.14 1.47 -8.20
N PHE A 294 -5.63 2.62 -8.65
CA PHE A 294 -5.75 3.09 -10.04
C PHE A 294 -4.42 3.64 -10.58
N ALA A 295 -4.23 3.62 -11.90
CA ALA A 295 -3.03 4.14 -12.55
C ALA A 295 -2.93 5.67 -12.37
N ARG A 296 -4.07 6.35 -12.30
CA ARG A 296 -4.18 7.75 -11.90
C ARG A 296 -5.12 7.86 -10.70
N GLU A 297 -4.58 8.35 -9.59
CA GLU A 297 -5.33 8.55 -8.36
C GLU A 297 -5.38 10.05 -7.98
N PRO A 298 -6.55 10.58 -7.56
CA PRO A 298 -7.87 9.92 -7.54
C PRO A 298 -8.35 9.49 -8.94
N LEU A 299 -9.20 8.45 -9.00
CA LEU A 299 -9.78 7.98 -10.27
C LEU A 299 -10.51 9.15 -10.95
N PRO A 300 -10.14 9.55 -12.19
CA PRO A 300 -10.74 10.70 -12.83
C PRO A 300 -12.25 10.51 -13.06
N PRO A 301 -13.08 11.55 -12.92
CA PRO A 301 -14.52 11.47 -13.18
C PRO A 301 -14.88 10.97 -14.59
N GLU A 302 -14.01 11.22 -15.57
CA GLU A 302 -14.16 10.79 -16.96
C GLU A 302 -13.74 9.34 -17.23
N SER A 303 -13.29 8.60 -16.21
CA SER A 303 -12.86 7.20 -16.39
C SER A 303 -14.02 6.28 -16.74
N GLN A 304 -13.85 5.48 -17.80
CA GLN A 304 -14.84 4.48 -18.22
C GLN A 304 -15.09 3.39 -17.16
N LEU A 305 -14.15 3.18 -16.23
CA LEU A 305 -14.32 2.20 -15.15
C LEU A 305 -15.57 2.50 -14.30
N TRP A 306 -16.00 3.76 -14.16
CA TRP A 306 -17.20 4.13 -13.43
C TRP A 306 -18.49 3.56 -14.02
N ASP A 307 -18.52 3.35 -15.34
CA ASP A 307 -19.71 2.93 -16.07
C ASP A 307 -19.83 1.40 -16.19
N LEU A 308 -18.81 0.65 -15.80
CA LEU A 308 -18.77 -0.80 -15.95
C LEU A 308 -19.50 -1.50 -14.78
N PRO A 309 -20.62 -2.21 -15.03
CA PRO A 309 -21.42 -2.83 -13.97
C PRO A 309 -20.73 -4.01 -13.26
N ASN A 310 -19.62 -4.50 -13.83
CA ASN A 310 -18.77 -5.55 -13.29
C ASN A 310 -17.42 -5.03 -12.74
N ALA A 311 -17.27 -3.71 -12.59
CA ALA A 311 -16.16 -3.10 -11.85
C ALA A 311 -16.64 -2.63 -10.47
N TYR A 312 -16.06 -3.21 -9.41
CA TYR A 312 -16.27 -2.76 -8.04
C TYR A 312 -15.12 -1.84 -7.63
N ILE A 313 -15.41 -0.55 -7.46
CA ILE A 313 -14.41 0.50 -7.23
C ILE A 313 -14.46 0.96 -5.77
N THR A 314 -13.29 1.01 -5.13
CA THR A 314 -13.11 1.66 -3.82
C THR A 314 -11.94 2.64 -3.86
N PRO A 315 -11.97 3.73 -3.07
CA PRO A 315 -11.05 4.85 -3.25
C PRO A 315 -9.72 4.69 -2.48
N HIS A 316 -8.99 3.59 -2.70
CA HIS A 316 -7.72 3.28 -2.05
C HIS A 316 -7.81 3.27 -0.52
N VAL A 317 -8.73 2.45 -0.02
CA VAL A 317 -9.11 2.39 1.40
C VAL A 317 -8.90 1.03 2.04
N ALA A 318 -8.52 -0.02 1.30
CA ALA A 318 -8.33 -1.35 1.87
C ALA A 318 -7.29 -1.36 3.01
N GLY A 319 -6.28 -0.48 2.94
CA GLY A 319 -5.27 -0.29 3.99
C GLY A 319 -5.63 0.75 5.06
N ASN A 320 -6.70 1.53 4.88
CA ASN A 320 -7.06 2.65 5.75
C ASN A 320 -7.93 2.18 6.92
N LEU A 321 -7.29 1.48 7.87
CA LEU A 321 -7.97 0.89 9.02
C LEU A 321 -8.10 1.90 10.16
N LEU A 322 -9.34 2.15 10.59
CA LEU A 322 -9.64 2.87 11.82
C LEU A 322 -8.99 2.15 13.02
N GLY A 323 -8.32 2.90 13.89
CA GLY A 323 -7.66 2.33 15.07
C GLY A 323 -6.33 1.61 14.76
N SER A 324 -5.74 1.85 13.58
CA SER A 324 -4.39 1.37 13.26
C SER A 324 -3.27 2.21 13.91
N GLU A 325 -3.60 3.42 14.37
CA GLU A 325 -2.66 4.38 14.94
C GLU A 325 -1.82 3.80 16.10
N PRO A 326 -2.39 3.06 17.08
CA PRO A 326 -1.58 2.44 18.13
C PRO A 326 -0.51 1.47 17.58
N ARG A 327 -0.85 0.70 16.54
CA ARG A 327 0.09 -0.25 15.92
C ARG A 327 1.17 0.46 15.11
N LEU A 328 0.81 1.53 14.39
CA LEU A 328 1.76 2.38 13.64
C LEU A 328 2.74 3.08 14.57
N VAL A 329 2.24 3.67 15.67
CA VAL A 329 3.06 4.35 16.67
C VAL A 329 3.96 3.36 17.40
N ALA A 330 3.45 2.18 17.78
CA ALA A 330 4.26 1.15 18.42
C ALA A 330 5.43 0.69 17.52
N LEU A 331 5.18 0.48 16.23
CA LEU A 331 6.24 0.14 15.26
C LEU A 331 7.26 1.27 15.12
N PHE A 332 6.80 2.52 15.03
CA PHE A 332 7.68 3.68 14.95
C PHE A 332 8.55 3.80 16.22
N CYS A 333 7.97 3.69 17.41
CA CYS A 333 8.69 3.75 18.69
C CYS A 333 9.72 2.62 18.80
N GLU A 334 9.40 1.41 18.33
CA GLU A 334 10.34 0.29 18.27
C GLU A 334 11.53 0.61 17.34
N ASN A 335 11.26 1.14 16.14
CA ASN A 335 12.32 1.57 15.24
C ASN A 335 13.12 2.76 15.80
N LEU A 336 12.50 3.66 16.55
CA LEU A 336 13.18 4.77 17.19
C LEU A 336 14.15 4.29 18.27
N ARG A 337 13.79 3.29 19.07
CA ARG A 337 14.73 2.65 20.02
C ARG A 337 15.91 2.02 19.29
N ARG A 338 15.65 1.26 18.22
CA ARG A 338 16.69 0.64 17.38
C ARG A 338 17.62 1.67 16.76
N TYR A 339 17.05 2.74 16.20
CA TYR A 339 17.77 3.86 15.60
C TYR A 339 18.76 4.47 16.61
N MET A 340 18.28 4.78 17.81
CA MET A 340 19.10 5.36 18.88
C MET A 340 20.17 4.40 19.44
N ALA A 341 19.95 3.09 19.32
CA ALA A 341 20.89 2.05 19.71
C ALA A 341 21.87 1.66 18.59
N GLY A 342 21.73 2.22 17.38
CA GLY A 342 22.52 1.80 16.21
C GLY A 342 22.20 0.38 15.71
N GLU A 343 21.02 -0.13 16.07
CA GLU A 343 20.54 -1.45 15.68
C GLU A 343 19.84 -1.44 14.31
N PRO A 344 19.76 -2.58 13.61
CA PRO A 344 18.98 -2.69 12.39
C PRO A 344 17.51 -2.32 12.61
N LEU A 345 17.01 -1.38 11.81
CA LEU A 345 15.60 -0.98 11.78
C LEU A 345 14.74 -2.08 11.15
N LYS A 346 13.52 -2.23 11.64
CA LYS A 346 12.49 -3.04 10.99
C LYS A 346 11.97 -2.30 9.77
N ASN A 347 11.59 -3.07 8.75
CA ASN A 347 11.00 -2.57 7.52
C ASN A 347 11.85 -1.52 6.81
N LEU A 348 13.17 -1.74 6.76
CA LEU A 348 14.07 -0.89 6.00
C LEU A 348 13.77 -1.04 4.50
N VAL A 349 13.48 0.08 3.84
CA VAL A 349 13.18 0.15 2.41
C VAL A 349 14.46 -0.02 1.62
N ASP A 350 14.44 -0.90 0.63
CA ASP A 350 15.50 -0.98 -0.37
C ASP A 350 15.25 0.08 -1.45
N LYS A 351 16.08 1.12 -1.48
CA LYS A 351 15.92 2.24 -2.42
C LYS A 351 16.19 1.88 -3.89
N GLU A 352 16.94 0.80 -4.14
CA GLU A 352 17.17 0.32 -5.51
C GLU A 352 15.93 -0.42 -6.03
N LEU A 353 15.28 -1.19 -5.15
CA LEU A 353 14.07 -1.95 -5.48
C LEU A 353 12.79 -1.11 -5.36
N GLY A 354 12.80 -0.05 -4.56
CA GLY A 354 11.69 0.89 -4.37
C GLY A 354 10.67 0.49 -3.29
N TYR A 355 10.94 -0.52 -2.47
CA TYR A 355 10.07 -1.02 -1.40
C TYR A 355 10.84 -1.79 -0.33
#